data_AF-A0A1X7A5M1-F1
#
_entry.id   AF-A0A1X7A5M1-F1
#
_cell.length_a   1.000
_cell.length_b   1.000
_cell.length_c   1.000
_cell.angle_alpha   90.00
_cell.angle_beta   90.00
_cell.angle_gamma   90.00
#
_symmetry.space_group_name_H-M   'P 1'
#
loop_
_entity.id
_entity.type
_entity.pdbx_description
1 polymer ?
#
loop_
_entity_poly.entity_id
_entity_poly.type
_entity_poly.pdbx_seq_one_letter_code
_entity_poly.pdbx_strand_id
1 'polypeptide(L)'
;MLEVEQKLDDIRDGLKRDALPLDMEHFVPSAAELESLDQMRFVKQLQSVGIGGSRLEYAKRDFYRASTQRSRWVRDSLLFDDEVGRFEQLLIEEWQPRFAQMCDGLTDGCDAAALRNSGQKLYGWVETDARFPIRSQIARFLTVGSYQILADDLRVGWHRDFESLHAVVEEEPADV
;
A
#
# COMPACT_ATOMS: atom_id res chain seq x y z
N MET A 1 43.51 18.02 11.36
CA MET A 1 43.10 16.71 10.79
C MET A 1 41.86 16.16 11.50
N LEU A 2 41.85 16.10 12.85
CA LEU A 2 40.73 15.61 13.66
C LEU A 2 39.37 16.31 13.40
N GLU A 3 39.35 17.62 13.16
CA GLU A 3 38.09 18.37 12.93
C GLU A 3 37.42 18.06 11.57
N VAL A 4 38.21 17.66 10.57
CA VAL A 4 37.69 17.25 9.26
C VAL A 4 37.16 15.82 9.33
N GLU A 5 37.85 14.93 10.03
CA GLU A 5 37.39 13.55 10.26
C GLU A 5 36.09 13.52 11.08
N GLN A 6 36.00 14.34 12.14
CA GLN A 6 34.78 14.47 12.94
C GLN A 6 33.60 14.97 12.08
N LYS A 7 33.80 16.01 11.26
CA LYS A 7 32.77 16.49 10.34
C LYS A 7 32.40 15.45 9.28
N LEU A 8 33.37 14.66 8.80
CA LEU A 8 33.12 13.61 7.82
C LEU A 8 32.28 12.48 8.42
N ASP A 9 32.54 12.11 9.67
CA ASP A 9 31.76 11.12 10.40
C ASP A 9 30.37 11.64 10.78
N ASP A 10 30.23 12.91 11.17
CA ASP A 10 28.92 13.53 11.41
C ASP A 10 28.07 13.57 10.12
N ILE A 11 28.68 13.89 8.97
CA ILE A 11 28.02 13.85 7.66
C ILE A 11 27.67 12.41 7.27
N ARG A 12 28.59 11.47 7.45
CA ARG A 12 28.37 10.04 7.15
C ARG A 12 27.24 9.47 8.00
N ASP A 13 27.20 9.82 9.28
CA ASP A 13 26.16 9.38 10.20
C ASP A 13 24.82 10.08 9.89
N GLY A 14 24.83 11.35 9.50
CA GLY A 14 23.64 12.04 8.98
C GLY A 14 23.09 11.37 7.71
N LEU A 15 23.96 11.05 6.75
CA LEU A 15 23.59 10.35 5.51
C LEU A 15 23.09 8.93 5.77
N LYS A 16 23.68 8.21 6.73
CA LYS A 16 23.20 6.88 7.14
C LYS A 16 21.85 6.95 7.85
N ARG A 17 21.62 7.99 8.67
CA ARG A 17 20.33 8.21 9.37
C ARG A 17 19.21 8.54 8.39
N ASP A 18 19.49 9.25 7.29
CA ASP A 18 18.50 9.54 6.26
C ASP A 18 18.37 8.46 5.17
N ALA A 19 19.33 7.54 5.08
CA ALA A 19 19.31 6.50 4.05
C ALA A 19 18.22 5.45 4.32
N LEU A 20 17.09 5.60 3.64
CA LEU A 20 16.13 4.53 3.39
C LEU A 20 16.41 3.92 2.00
N PRO A 21 17.32 2.92 1.90
CA PRO A 21 17.63 2.28 0.63
C PRO A 21 16.39 1.60 0.04
N LEU A 22 16.28 1.61 -1.28
CA LEU A 22 15.14 1.05 -2.03
C LEU A 22 15.52 -0.27 -2.72
N ASP A 23 16.04 -1.23 -1.95
CA ASP A 23 16.50 -2.54 -2.44
C ASP A 23 15.49 -3.29 -3.32
N MET A 24 14.19 -3.06 -3.09
CA MET A 24 13.10 -3.76 -3.79
C MET A 24 12.58 -3.03 -5.04
N GLU A 25 13.09 -1.84 -5.38
CA GLU A 25 12.53 -0.99 -6.45
C GLU A 25 12.48 -1.67 -7.82
N HIS A 26 13.51 -2.45 -8.14
CA HIS A 26 13.61 -3.20 -9.39
C HIS A 26 13.56 -4.73 -9.20
N PHE A 27 13.36 -5.20 -7.97
CA PHE A 27 13.26 -6.62 -7.69
C PHE A 27 12.07 -7.25 -8.42
N VAL A 28 12.26 -8.37 -9.11
CA VAL A 28 11.17 -9.07 -9.81
C VAL A 28 10.81 -10.32 -9.02
N PRO A 29 9.68 -10.35 -8.30
CA PRO A 29 9.22 -11.57 -7.64
C PRO A 29 8.95 -12.67 -8.66
N SER A 30 9.20 -13.90 -8.26
CA SER A 30 8.85 -15.09 -9.04
C SER A 30 7.32 -15.24 -9.18
N ALA A 31 6.89 -16.00 -10.19
CA ALA A 31 5.47 -16.30 -10.38
C ALA A 31 4.86 -16.95 -9.13
N ALA A 32 5.56 -17.92 -8.52
CA ALA A 32 5.12 -18.59 -7.30
C ALA A 32 4.92 -17.63 -6.12
N GLU A 33 5.79 -16.62 -5.98
CA GLU A 33 5.62 -15.59 -4.95
C GLU A 33 4.39 -14.72 -5.21
N LEU A 34 4.10 -14.37 -6.46
CA LEU A 34 2.90 -13.58 -6.79
C LEU A 34 1.61 -14.40 -6.66
N GLU A 35 1.62 -15.67 -7.05
CA GLU A 35 0.50 -16.62 -6.91
C GLU A 35 0.14 -16.85 -5.44
N SER A 36 1.13 -16.83 -4.54
CA SER A 36 0.88 -16.96 -3.09
C SER A 36 0.00 -15.83 -2.53
N LEU A 37 -0.10 -14.70 -3.24
CA LEU A 37 -0.90 -13.54 -2.84
C LEU A 37 -2.36 -13.63 -3.31
N ASP A 38 -2.74 -14.63 -4.12
CA ASP A 38 -4.06 -14.72 -4.77
C ASP A 38 -5.24 -14.67 -3.80
N GLN A 39 -5.05 -15.18 -2.58
CA GLN A 39 -6.11 -15.27 -1.56
C GLN A 39 -6.19 -14.06 -0.63
N MET A 40 -5.24 -13.11 -0.75
CA MET A 40 -5.20 -11.91 0.07
C MET A 40 -6.41 -11.01 -0.20
N ARG A 41 -6.85 -10.28 0.83
CA ARG A 41 -8.03 -9.42 0.76
C ARG A 41 -7.84 -8.30 -0.25
N PHE A 42 -6.65 -7.71 -0.35
CA PHE A 42 -6.41 -6.66 -1.36
C PHE A 42 -6.61 -7.18 -2.80
N VAL A 43 -6.24 -8.43 -3.09
CA VAL A 43 -6.46 -9.07 -4.41
C VAL A 43 -7.95 -9.21 -4.67
N LYS A 44 -8.71 -9.70 -3.69
CA LYS A 44 -10.17 -9.84 -3.78
C LYS A 44 -10.86 -8.48 -3.94
N GLN A 45 -10.40 -7.44 -3.26
CA GLN A 45 -10.89 -6.07 -3.42
C GLN A 45 -10.66 -5.52 -4.83
N LEU A 46 -9.46 -5.70 -5.38
CA LEU A 46 -9.16 -5.26 -6.74
C LEU A 46 -10.04 -5.98 -7.76
N GLN A 47 -10.23 -7.29 -7.59
CA GLN A 47 -11.12 -8.08 -8.45
C GLN A 47 -12.59 -7.65 -8.34
N SER A 48 -13.08 -7.28 -7.15
CA SER A 48 -14.48 -6.88 -6.96
C SER A 48 -14.84 -5.61 -7.75
N VAL A 49 -13.88 -4.69 -7.89
CA VAL A 49 -14.00 -3.50 -8.74
C VAL A 49 -13.57 -3.74 -10.20
N GLY A 50 -13.26 -4.98 -10.58
CA GLY A 50 -12.97 -5.38 -11.96
C GLY A 50 -11.52 -5.15 -12.42
N ILE A 51 -10.57 -5.02 -11.48
CA ILE A 51 -9.14 -4.99 -11.79
C ILE A 51 -8.62 -6.43 -11.92
N GLY A 52 -8.17 -6.78 -13.12
CA GLY A 52 -7.61 -8.10 -13.43
C GLY A 52 -6.42 -8.02 -14.38
N GLY A 53 -5.96 -9.19 -14.84
CA GLY A 53 -4.84 -9.32 -15.78
C GLY A 53 -3.58 -8.61 -15.28
N SER A 54 -2.87 -7.93 -16.17
CA SER A 54 -1.59 -7.29 -15.86
C SER A 54 -1.68 -6.21 -14.76
N ARG A 55 -2.81 -5.49 -14.64
CA ARG A 55 -2.97 -4.49 -13.56
C ARG A 55 -2.95 -5.14 -12.18
N LEU A 56 -3.54 -6.33 -12.05
CA LEU A 56 -3.52 -7.09 -10.81
C LEU A 56 -2.11 -7.64 -10.51
N GLU A 57 -1.40 -8.12 -11.52
CA GLU A 57 0.00 -8.55 -11.37
C GLU A 57 0.93 -7.41 -10.92
N TYR A 58 0.73 -6.20 -11.46
CA TYR A 58 1.47 -5.01 -11.03
C TYR A 58 1.16 -4.65 -9.58
N ALA A 59 -0.10 -4.73 -9.16
CA ALA A 59 -0.50 -4.50 -7.78
C ALA A 59 0.15 -5.51 -6.82
N LYS A 60 0.13 -6.80 -7.17
CA LYS A 60 0.79 -7.87 -6.40
C LYS A 60 2.31 -7.65 -6.29
N ARG A 61 2.95 -7.28 -7.40
CA ARG A 61 4.38 -6.96 -7.41
C ARG A 61 4.69 -5.78 -6.50
N ASP A 62 3.93 -4.70 -6.58
CA ASP A 62 4.16 -3.50 -5.78
C ASP A 62 3.87 -3.78 -4.29
N PHE A 63 2.83 -4.56 -3.97
CA PHE A 63 2.59 -5.10 -2.62
C PHE A 63 3.79 -5.88 -2.09
N TYR A 64 4.26 -6.89 -2.84
CA TYR A 64 5.40 -7.72 -2.44
C TYR A 64 6.64 -6.86 -2.16
N ARG A 65 6.96 -5.93 -3.07
CA ARG A 65 8.11 -5.04 -2.95
C ARG A 65 7.98 -4.13 -1.74
N ALA A 66 6.82 -3.50 -1.52
CA ALA A 66 6.61 -2.62 -0.38
C ALA A 66 6.68 -3.37 0.95
N SER A 67 5.98 -4.52 1.05
CA SER A 67 5.98 -5.36 2.25
C SER A 67 7.39 -5.85 2.59
N THR A 68 8.13 -6.33 1.59
CA THR A 68 9.50 -6.79 1.77
C THR A 68 10.45 -5.63 2.11
N GLN A 69 10.34 -4.49 1.43
CA GLN A 69 11.18 -3.31 1.71
C GLN A 69 10.97 -2.80 3.13
N ARG A 70 9.71 -2.68 3.57
CA ARG A 70 9.36 -2.27 4.93
C ARG A 70 9.92 -3.26 5.96
N SER A 71 9.79 -4.57 5.69
CA SER A 71 10.35 -5.62 6.55
C SER A 71 11.88 -5.55 6.64
N ARG A 72 12.57 -5.21 5.54
CA ARG A 72 14.02 -4.96 5.53
C ARG A 72 14.38 -3.78 6.40
N TRP A 73 13.72 -2.64 6.22
CA TRP A 73 13.99 -1.44 7.02
C TRP A 73 13.79 -1.66 8.51
N VAL A 74 12.76 -2.42 8.90
CA VAL A 74 12.55 -2.83 10.31
C VAL A 74 13.71 -3.71 10.79
N ARG A 75 14.03 -4.78 10.07
CA ARG A 75 15.08 -5.73 10.46
C ARG A 75 16.46 -5.07 10.58
N ASP A 76 16.74 -4.14 9.69
CA ASP A 76 18.03 -3.45 9.62
C ASP A 76 18.04 -2.19 10.51
N SER A 77 16.99 -1.97 11.31
CA SER A 77 16.85 -0.84 12.26
C SER A 77 17.01 0.54 11.60
N LEU A 78 16.49 0.69 10.38
CA LEU A 78 16.59 1.94 9.59
C LEU A 78 15.44 2.91 9.87
N LEU A 79 14.38 2.44 10.52
CA LEU A 79 13.22 3.24 10.91
C LEU A 79 13.37 3.73 12.35
N PHE A 80 12.95 4.97 12.59
CA PHE A 80 12.90 5.58 13.92
C PHE A 80 11.44 5.84 14.30
N ASP A 81 11.10 5.69 15.59
CA ASP A 81 9.74 5.85 16.10
C ASP A 81 8.72 5.02 15.28
N ASP A 82 7.55 5.60 14.98
CA ASP A 82 6.51 5.03 14.12
C ASP A 82 6.43 5.74 12.75
N GLU A 83 7.53 5.73 12.00
CA GLU A 83 7.56 6.31 10.65
C GLU A 83 6.63 5.62 9.67
N VAL A 84 6.51 4.29 9.77
CA VAL A 84 5.63 3.52 8.90
C VAL A 84 4.17 3.83 9.21
N GLY A 85 3.77 3.87 10.48
CA GLY A 85 2.40 4.24 10.84
C GLY A 85 2.04 5.67 10.46
N ARG A 86 2.97 6.63 10.62
CA ARG A 86 2.77 8.01 10.12
C ARG A 86 2.63 8.08 8.59
N PHE A 87 3.44 7.31 7.87
CA PHE A 87 3.33 7.23 6.41
C PHE A 87 1.98 6.62 6.00
N GLU A 88 1.55 5.54 6.65
CA GLU A 88 0.24 4.94 6.41
C GLU A 88 -0.92 5.88 6.73
N GLN A 89 -0.82 6.64 7.83
CA GLN A 89 -1.80 7.64 8.20
C GLN A 89 -1.94 8.72 7.12
N LEU A 90 -0.82 9.21 6.56
CA LEU A 90 -0.83 10.11 5.41
C LEU A 90 -1.55 9.48 4.20
N LEU A 91 -1.30 8.21 3.90
CA LEU A 91 -1.96 7.53 2.78
C LEU A 91 -3.49 7.43 2.97
N ILE A 92 -3.93 7.16 4.20
CA ILE A 92 -5.36 7.12 4.56
C ILE A 92 -5.99 8.50 4.39
N GLU A 93 -5.36 9.54 4.94
CA GLU A 93 -5.84 10.93 4.84
C GLU A 93 -5.96 11.40 3.39
N GLU A 94 -5.09 10.94 2.51
CA GLU A 94 -5.15 11.23 1.08
C GLU A 94 -6.21 10.40 0.35
N TRP A 95 -6.50 9.19 0.82
CA TRP A 95 -7.56 8.35 0.26
C TRP A 95 -8.95 8.83 0.67
N GLN A 96 -9.14 9.24 1.92
CA GLN A 96 -10.44 9.63 2.51
C GLN A 96 -11.27 10.61 1.66
N PRO A 97 -10.77 11.79 1.23
CA PRO A 97 -11.56 12.73 0.46
C PRO A 97 -11.93 12.19 -0.92
N ARG A 98 -11.06 11.36 -1.52
CA ARG A 98 -11.29 10.75 -2.83
C ARG A 98 -12.33 9.63 -2.76
N PHE A 99 -12.28 8.85 -1.68
CA PHE A 99 -13.29 7.86 -1.38
C PHE A 99 -14.65 8.51 -1.10
N ALA A 100 -14.70 9.57 -0.28
CA ALA A 100 -15.92 10.34 -0.04
C ALA A 100 -16.51 10.88 -1.35
N GLN A 101 -15.68 11.50 -2.20
CA GLN A 101 -16.12 11.97 -3.52
C GLN A 101 -16.64 10.83 -4.42
N MET A 102 -16.01 9.66 -4.38
CA MET A 102 -16.48 8.48 -5.10
C MET A 102 -17.88 8.06 -4.60
N CYS A 103 -18.08 8.04 -3.28
CA CYS A 103 -19.35 7.70 -2.65
C CYS A 103 -20.45 8.72 -2.96
N ASP A 104 -20.17 10.02 -2.91
CA ASP A 104 -21.13 11.08 -3.25
C ASP A 104 -21.64 10.97 -4.71
N GLY A 105 -20.80 10.44 -5.61
CA GLY A 105 -21.15 10.18 -6.99
C GLY A 105 -22.02 8.92 -7.21
N LEU A 106 -22.28 8.13 -6.16
CA LEU A 106 -23.03 6.88 -6.22
C LEU A 106 -24.37 7.03 -5.46
N THR A 107 -25.48 6.72 -6.13
CA THR A 107 -26.79 6.59 -5.49
C THR A 107 -26.99 5.19 -4.88
N ASP A 108 -28.01 5.03 -4.04
CA ASP A 108 -28.33 3.74 -3.40
C ASP A 108 -28.75 2.66 -4.42
N GLY A 109 -29.25 3.08 -5.60
CA GLY A 109 -29.69 2.19 -6.68
C GLY A 109 -28.67 1.97 -7.80
N CYS A 110 -27.41 2.38 -7.61
CA CYS A 110 -26.34 2.14 -8.59
C CYS A 110 -26.25 0.67 -8.97
N ASP A 111 -26.08 0.42 -10.28
CA ASP A 111 -25.77 -0.93 -10.74
C ASP A 111 -24.32 -1.33 -10.41
N ALA A 112 -24.04 -2.62 -10.55
CA ALA A 112 -22.71 -3.17 -10.31
C ALA A 112 -21.63 -2.56 -11.24
N ALA A 113 -22.02 -2.07 -12.42
CA ALA A 113 -21.09 -1.47 -13.36
C ALA A 113 -20.64 -0.07 -12.89
N ALA A 114 -21.57 0.75 -12.38
CA ALA A 114 -21.28 2.04 -11.77
C ALA A 114 -20.36 1.90 -10.56
N LEU A 115 -20.65 0.94 -9.66
CA LEU A 115 -19.82 0.64 -8.49
C LEU A 115 -18.39 0.25 -8.89
N ARG A 116 -18.25 -0.65 -9.87
CA ARG A 116 -16.93 -1.04 -10.41
C ARG A 116 -16.20 0.13 -11.03
N ASN A 117 -16.84 0.90 -11.92
CA ASN A 117 -16.22 2.02 -12.61
C ASN A 117 -15.72 3.09 -11.64
N SER A 118 -16.51 3.39 -10.61
CA SER A 118 -16.11 4.32 -9.54
C SER A 118 -14.88 3.81 -8.78
N GLY A 119 -14.86 2.53 -8.42
CA GLY A 119 -13.70 1.92 -7.77
C GLY A 119 -12.45 1.87 -8.64
N GLN A 120 -12.60 1.58 -9.94
CA GLN A 120 -11.50 1.61 -10.91
C GLN A 120 -10.91 3.02 -11.05
N LYS A 121 -11.75 4.05 -11.00
CA LYS A 121 -11.31 5.45 -11.06
C LYS A 121 -10.52 5.83 -9.81
N LEU A 122 -11.02 5.44 -8.64
CA LEU A 122 -10.31 5.67 -7.37
C LEU A 122 -8.96 4.94 -7.35
N TYR A 123 -8.93 3.66 -7.74
CA TYR A 123 -7.69 2.91 -7.81
C TYR A 123 -6.74 3.43 -8.91
N GLY A 124 -7.28 3.92 -10.02
CA GLY A 124 -6.51 4.54 -11.10
C GLY A 124 -5.63 5.69 -10.61
N TRP A 125 -6.13 6.51 -9.67
CA TRP A 125 -5.33 7.58 -9.05
C TRP A 125 -4.10 7.04 -8.29
N VAL A 126 -4.24 5.90 -7.61
CA VAL A 126 -3.09 5.23 -6.96
C VAL A 126 -2.07 4.80 -8.01
N GLU A 127 -2.56 4.25 -9.12
CA GLU A 127 -1.70 3.83 -10.23
C GLU A 127 -1.07 4.98 -11.01
N THR A 128 -1.58 6.20 -11.00
CA THR A 128 -1.05 7.30 -11.83
C THR A 128 -0.35 8.37 -11.02
N ASP A 129 -1.00 8.86 -9.97
CA ASP A 129 -0.65 10.15 -9.36
C ASP A 129 -0.19 10.05 -7.90
N ALA A 130 -0.64 9.05 -7.14
CA ALA A 130 -0.30 8.94 -5.71
C ALA A 130 1.22 8.71 -5.52
N ARG A 131 1.92 9.74 -5.03
CA ARG A 131 3.38 9.74 -4.81
C ARG A 131 3.67 10.46 -3.51
N PHE A 132 3.60 9.71 -2.41
CA PHE A 132 3.79 10.27 -1.07
C PHE A 132 5.14 9.86 -0.51
N PRO A 133 5.89 10.78 0.11
CA PRO A 133 7.21 10.49 0.63
C PRO A 133 7.15 9.73 1.96
N ILE A 134 8.12 8.84 2.17
CA ILE A 134 8.58 8.45 3.51
C ILE A 134 10.00 8.99 3.68
N ARG A 135 10.17 9.97 4.59
CA ARG A 135 11.34 10.86 4.63
C ARG A 135 11.60 11.52 3.26
N SER A 136 12.76 11.29 2.66
CA SER A 136 13.15 11.79 1.34
C SER A 136 12.73 10.86 0.18
N GLN A 137 12.23 9.66 0.48
CA GLN A 137 12.01 8.64 -0.54
C GLN A 137 10.62 8.74 -1.16
N ILE A 138 10.57 9.04 -2.46
CA ILE A 138 9.34 9.01 -3.26
C ILE A 138 9.49 7.87 -4.28
N ALA A 139 8.98 6.69 -3.92
CA ALA A 139 9.02 5.52 -4.79
C ALA A 139 7.61 5.00 -5.05
N ARG A 140 7.26 4.82 -6.33
CA ARG A 140 5.93 4.35 -6.74
C ARG A 140 5.55 3.06 -6.02
N PHE A 141 6.44 2.06 -6.01
CA PHE A 141 6.14 0.75 -5.45
C PHE A 141 5.82 0.83 -3.96
N LEU A 142 6.44 1.76 -3.22
CA LEU A 142 6.16 1.97 -1.80
C LEU A 142 4.76 2.53 -1.59
N THR A 143 4.37 3.57 -2.33
CA THR A 143 3.03 4.16 -2.21
C THR A 143 1.95 3.17 -2.66
N VAL A 144 2.06 2.62 -3.87
CA VAL A 144 1.06 1.69 -4.42
C VAL A 144 0.98 0.42 -3.57
N GLY A 145 2.13 -0.17 -3.23
CA GLY A 145 2.17 -1.37 -2.40
C GLY A 145 1.65 -1.15 -0.99
N SER A 146 1.89 0.03 -0.39
CA SER A 146 1.34 0.34 0.94
C SER A 146 -0.17 0.57 0.92
N TYR A 147 -0.74 1.10 -0.16
CA TYR A 147 -2.20 1.08 -0.34
C TYR A 147 -2.75 -0.35 -0.42
N GLN A 148 -2.01 -1.30 -1.02
CA GLN A 148 -2.42 -2.70 -1.01
C GLN A 148 -2.32 -3.33 0.38
N ILE A 149 -1.29 -2.98 1.17
CA ILE A 149 -1.19 -3.41 2.58
C ILE A 149 -2.40 -2.89 3.37
N LEU A 150 -2.70 -1.60 3.26
CA LEU A 150 -3.85 -0.99 3.93
C LEU A 150 -5.19 -1.58 3.46
N ALA A 151 -5.32 -1.93 2.18
CA ALA A 151 -6.50 -2.58 1.65
C ALA A 151 -6.61 -4.02 2.17
N ASP A 152 -5.50 -4.71 2.33
CA ASP A 152 -5.49 -6.03 2.97
C ASP A 152 -5.95 -5.95 4.42
N ASP A 153 -5.62 -4.87 5.13
CA ASP A 153 -6.04 -4.60 6.51
C ASP A 153 -7.45 -4.00 6.63
N LEU A 154 -8.18 -3.80 5.53
CA LEU A 154 -9.47 -3.10 5.48
C LEU A 154 -9.45 -1.67 6.08
N ARG A 155 -8.28 -1.02 6.10
CA ARG A 155 -8.15 0.39 6.51
C ARG A 155 -8.47 1.36 5.37
N VAL A 156 -8.37 0.87 4.14
CA VAL A 156 -8.81 1.54 2.91
C VAL A 156 -9.49 0.51 2.01
N GLY A 157 -10.25 0.99 1.03
CA GLY A 157 -10.82 0.10 0.02
C GLY A 157 -11.20 0.80 -1.27
N TRP A 158 -11.52 -0.04 -2.26
CA TRP A 158 -11.79 0.41 -3.63
C TRP A 158 -13.27 0.36 -3.98
N HIS A 159 -14.09 -0.34 -3.19
CA HIS A 159 -15.53 -0.41 -3.34
C HIS A 159 -16.21 0.40 -2.24
N ARG A 160 -17.38 1.02 -2.49
CA ARG A 160 -18.14 1.76 -1.44
C ARG A 160 -18.36 0.90 -0.20
N ASP A 161 -18.76 -0.35 -0.42
CA ASP A 161 -19.13 -1.31 0.61
C ASP A 161 -17.98 -2.29 0.96
N PHE A 162 -16.71 -1.92 0.74
CA PHE A 162 -15.56 -2.83 0.82
C PHE A 162 -15.42 -3.56 2.16
N GLU A 163 -15.74 -2.91 3.28
CA GLU A 163 -15.69 -3.52 4.61
C GLU A 163 -16.64 -4.71 4.68
N SER A 164 -17.91 -4.52 4.31
CA SER A 164 -18.91 -5.60 4.32
C SER A 164 -18.63 -6.71 3.30
N LEU A 165 -18.04 -6.37 2.14
CA LEU A 165 -17.74 -7.35 1.08
C LEU A 165 -16.56 -8.26 1.41
N HIS A 166 -15.67 -7.80 2.29
CA HIS A 166 -14.38 -8.46 2.54
C HIS A 166 -14.08 -8.68 4.03
N ALA A 167 -15.03 -8.37 4.92
CA ALA A 167 -15.01 -8.79 6.31
C ALA A 167 -14.97 -10.32 6.38
N VAL A 168 -14.18 -10.85 7.33
CA VAL A 168 -14.24 -12.27 7.66
C VAL A 168 -15.54 -12.49 8.43
N VAL A 169 -16.40 -13.40 7.96
CA VAL A 169 -17.48 -13.92 8.80
C VAL A 169 -16.79 -14.75 9.87
N GLU A 170 -16.70 -14.25 11.09
CA GLU A 170 -16.38 -15.09 12.25
C GLU A 170 -17.57 -16.04 12.42
N GLU A 171 -17.43 -17.28 11.96
CA GLU A 171 -18.28 -18.36 12.45
C GLU A 171 -17.94 -18.53 13.94
N GLU A 172 -18.85 -18.09 14.82
CA GLU A 172 -18.80 -18.46 16.24
C GLU A 172 -18.59 -19.97 16.34
N PRO A 173 -17.59 -20.46 17.08
CA PRO A 173 -17.44 -21.89 17.27
C PRO A 173 -18.68 -22.40 18.00
N ALA A 174 -19.40 -23.31 17.34
CA ALA A 174 -20.49 -24.04 17.97
C ALA A 174 -19.96 -24.71 19.24
N ASP A 175 -20.51 -24.30 20.37
CA ASP A 175 -20.24 -24.82 21.70
C ASP A 175 -20.36 -26.36 21.69
N VAL A 176 -19.27 -27.08 22.02
CA VAL A 176 -19.24 -28.55 22.21
C VAL A 176 -18.85 -28.85 23.65
#